data_AF-A0A5B7AUT3-F1
#
_entry.id   AF-A0A5B7AUT3-F1
#
_cell.length_a   1.000
_cell.length_b   1.000
_cell.length_c   1.000
_cell.angle_alpha   90.00
_cell.angle_beta   90.00
_cell.angle_gamma   90.00
#
_symmetry.space_group_name_H-M   'P 1'
#
loop_
_entity.id
_entity.type
_entity.pdbx_description
1 polymer ?
#
loop_
_entity_poly.entity_id
_entity_poly.type
_entity_poly.pdbx_seq_one_letter_code
_entity_poly.pdbx_strand_id
1 'polypeptide(L)'
;MDIKPTIILFFFFVNSAISQPPDLESDPTAECTDRWIHIRHLPSQFNIDLLTNCSEYPLFDDFCPYLPNHGLGQKTHNRSRSWYRTDRYMLELIFHRRMLEYPCLTSDPDAANAIYLPYYAGIDSLRYLYGTDVNSSSEHGLNLFQFLRHFDSPHVWGKHNGHDHFVVMARPAWDFGQPPANDPPIWGTSFLELPEFYNLTALTLESRAWPWQEQAIPYPTSFHPPNMALFESWVSRVRRSRRSTLMLFAGGGGVSASLNIRRSIRLECENSTSTSIGNGGYSKLCDLVDCSNGICEHDPIRFMRPMLQSSFCLQPPGDTPTRRSTFDGILAGCIPVFFEEQAARSQYGWHLPE
;
A
#
# COMPACT_ATOMS: atom_id res chain seq x y z
N MET A 1 -83.45 -25.48 1.02
CA MET A 1 -82.11 -25.50 0.39
C MET A 1 -81.12 -25.52 1.54
N ASP A 2 -80.75 -26.73 1.96
CA ASP A 2 -79.78 -26.97 3.02
C ASP A 2 -78.38 -26.66 2.51
N ILE A 3 -77.74 -25.63 3.06
CA ILE A 3 -76.32 -25.36 2.84
C ILE A 3 -75.59 -25.72 4.14
N LYS A 4 -74.91 -26.87 4.12
CA LYS A 4 -74.01 -27.33 5.17
C LYS A 4 -72.76 -26.42 5.22
N PRO A 5 -72.22 -26.09 6.41
CA PRO A 5 -70.94 -25.39 6.51
C PRO A 5 -69.78 -26.36 6.25
N THR A 6 -68.96 -26.05 5.24
CA THR A 6 -67.70 -26.76 4.97
C THR A 6 -66.63 -26.24 5.93
N ILE A 7 -66.16 -27.09 6.84
CA ILE A 7 -65.00 -26.83 7.70
C ILE A 7 -63.75 -27.04 6.85
N ILE A 8 -62.98 -25.98 6.60
CA ILE A 8 -61.66 -26.04 5.97
C ILE A 8 -60.62 -26.23 7.08
N LEU A 9 -60.06 -27.44 7.19
CA LEU A 9 -58.87 -27.70 8.02
C LEU A 9 -57.63 -27.15 7.31
N PHE A 10 -56.99 -26.13 7.89
CA PHE A 10 -55.64 -25.74 7.53
C PHE A 10 -54.64 -26.72 8.16
N PHE A 11 -54.00 -27.55 7.35
CA PHE A 11 -52.81 -28.32 7.76
C PHE A 11 -51.61 -27.37 7.80
N PHE A 12 -51.15 -27.02 9.01
CA PHE A 12 -49.85 -26.39 9.20
C PHE A 12 -48.76 -27.44 8.97
N PHE A 13 -48.08 -27.38 7.83
CA PHE A 13 -46.81 -28.07 7.65
C PHE A 13 -45.75 -27.35 8.49
N VAL A 14 -45.38 -27.95 9.62
CA VAL A 14 -44.19 -27.58 10.38
C VAL A 14 -42.98 -28.09 9.58
N ASN A 15 -42.33 -27.20 8.84
CA ASN A 15 -41.00 -27.48 8.29
C ASN A 15 -40.01 -27.56 9.46
N SER A 16 -39.69 -28.79 9.87
CA SER A 16 -38.53 -29.04 10.73
C SER A 16 -37.28 -28.66 9.95
N ALA A 17 -36.73 -27.47 10.23
CA ALA A 17 -35.40 -27.10 9.82
C ALA A 17 -34.42 -28.06 10.49
N ILE A 18 -33.87 -28.99 9.71
CA ILE A 18 -32.73 -29.80 10.10
C ILE A 18 -31.57 -28.83 10.27
N SER A 19 -31.13 -28.63 11.51
CA SER A 19 -29.89 -27.90 11.80
C SER A 19 -28.75 -28.63 11.10
N GLN A 20 -28.12 -27.97 10.13
CA GLN A 20 -26.80 -28.39 9.67
C GLN A 20 -25.85 -28.37 10.88
N PRO A 21 -25.01 -29.40 11.07
CA PRO A 21 -23.99 -29.37 12.11
C PRO A 21 -23.07 -28.16 11.86
N PRO A 22 -22.47 -27.57 12.92
CA PRO A 22 -21.48 -26.52 12.76
C PRO A 22 -20.39 -27.01 11.82
N ASP A 23 -19.94 -26.13 10.92
CA ASP A 23 -18.83 -26.37 10.00
C ASP A 23 -17.73 -27.15 10.71
N LEU A 24 -17.37 -28.31 10.15
CA LEU A 24 -16.17 -29.05 10.54
C LEU A 24 -15.03 -28.03 10.62
N GLU A 25 -14.33 -28.00 11.75
CA GLU A 25 -13.02 -27.36 11.85
C GLU A 25 -12.22 -27.71 10.60
N SER A 26 -12.01 -26.73 9.72
CA SER A 26 -11.12 -26.87 8.60
C SER A 26 -9.76 -27.27 9.17
N ASP A 27 -9.22 -28.37 8.68
CA ASP A 27 -7.87 -28.80 9.05
C ASP A 27 -6.92 -27.61 8.79
N PRO A 28 -6.25 -27.06 9.82
CA PRO A 28 -5.36 -25.91 9.65
C PRO A 28 -4.29 -26.16 8.57
N THR A 29 -3.92 -27.44 8.37
CA THR A 29 -2.97 -27.84 7.33
C THR A 29 -3.58 -27.77 5.92
N ALA A 30 -4.86 -28.08 5.76
CA ALA A 30 -5.57 -27.92 4.50
C ALA A 30 -5.71 -26.44 4.13
N GLU A 31 -5.96 -25.57 5.11
CA GLU A 31 -5.97 -24.13 4.88
C GLU A 31 -4.60 -23.64 4.41
N CYS A 32 -3.48 -24.07 5.01
CA CYS A 32 -2.17 -23.53 4.65
C CYS A 32 -1.48 -24.19 3.45
N THR A 33 -2.15 -25.12 2.75
CA THR A 33 -1.64 -25.71 1.50
C THR A 33 -1.22 -24.63 0.51
N ASP A 34 0.03 -24.69 0.03
CA ASP A 34 0.66 -23.71 -0.88
C ASP A 34 0.76 -22.27 -0.35
N ARG A 35 0.62 -22.09 0.96
CA ARG A 35 0.61 -20.78 1.62
C ARG A 35 1.64 -20.67 2.75
N TRP A 36 2.54 -21.63 2.91
CA TRP A 36 3.53 -21.60 3.98
C TRP A 36 4.61 -20.55 3.72
N ILE A 37 4.87 -19.70 4.70
CA ILE A 37 5.93 -18.69 4.65
C ILE A 37 6.93 -18.92 5.77
N HIS A 38 8.21 -18.91 5.42
CA HIS A 38 9.30 -18.84 6.40
C HIS A 38 9.84 -17.41 6.46
N ILE A 39 10.01 -16.87 7.68
CA ILE A 39 10.62 -15.55 7.88
C ILE A 39 12.08 -15.74 8.27
N ARG A 40 13.00 -15.15 7.52
CA ARG A 40 14.43 -15.20 7.81
C ARG A 40 14.76 -14.33 9.04
N HIS A 41 15.53 -14.90 9.95
CA HIS A 41 15.95 -14.23 11.18
C HIS A 41 17.20 -13.39 10.91
N LEU A 42 17.00 -12.17 10.41
CA LEU A 42 18.08 -11.24 10.10
C LEU A 42 18.56 -10.49 11.36
N PRO A 43 19.86 -10.20 11.50
CA PRO A 43 20.40 -9.26 12.47
C PRO A 43 19.69 -7.91 12.40
N SER A 44 19.53 -7.25 13.55
CA SER A 44 18.75 -6.01 13.68
C SER A 44 19.28 -4.85 12.84
N GLN A 45 20.57 -4.87 12.47
CA GLN A 45 21.19 -3.90 11.55
C GLN A 45 20.50 -3.83 10.18
N PHE A 46 19.80 -4.90 9.76
CA PHE A 46 19.06 -4.95 8.50
C PHE A 46 17.62 -4.45 8.65
N ASN A 47 17.13 -4.18 9.86
CA ASN A 47 15.76 -3.74 10.08
C ASN A 47 15.62 -2.74 11.23
N ILE A 48 15.40 -3.21 12.46
CA ILE A 48 14.97 -2.40 13.58
C ILE A 48 16.03 -1.38 13.98
N ASP A 49 17.33 -1.69 13.84
CA ASP A 49 18.40 -0.76 14.21
C ASP A 49 18.44 0.47 13.29
N LEU A 50 17.98 0.32 12.04
CA LEU A 50 17.83 1.45 11.12
C LEU A 50 16.86 2.49 11.71
N LEU A 51 15.84 2.04 12.45
CA LEU A 51 14.84 2.93 13.03
C LEU A 51 15.21 3.47 14.43
N THR A 52 16.33 3.03 15.02
CA THR A 52 16.79 3.49 16.35
C THR A 52 17.07 4.99 16.34
N ASN A 53 17.69 5.50 15.26
CA ASN A 53 18.00 6.92 15.07
C ASN A 53 17.01 7.56 14.08
N CYS A 54 15.71 7.35 14.31
CA CYS A 54 14.62 7.78 13.41
C CYS A 54 14.57 9.28 13.09
N SER A 55 15.29 10.13 13.84
CA SER A 55 15.37 11.57 13.63
C SER A 55 16.63 12.03 12.88
N GLU A 56 17.56 11.12 12.54
CA GLU A 56 18.90 11.47 12.04
C GLU A 56 19.08 11.25 10.53
N TYR A 57 17.99 11.17 9.77
CA TYR A 57 18.05 11.00 8.32
C TYR A 57 18.26 12.34 7.59
N PRO A 58 19.32 12.48 6.78
CA PRO A 58 19.54 13.70 5.99
C PRO A 58 18.37 13.95 5.03
N LEU A 59 17.91 15.19 4.97
CA LEU A 59 16.87 15.68 4.04
C LEU A 59 15.45 15.11 4.25
N PHE A 60 15.24 14.28 5.28
CA PHE A 60 13.91 13.88 5.75
C PHE A 60 13.63 14.44 7.14
N ASP A 61 12.36 14.74 7.38
CA ASP A 61 11.89 15.05 8.74
C ASP A 61 11.99 13.82 9.64
N ASP A 62 11.83 14.05 10.94
CA ASP A 62 11.81 13.04 11.99
C ASP A 62 10.79 11.90 11.70
N PHE A 63 11.26 10.65 11.57
CA PHE A 63 10.39 9.47 11.43
C PHE A 63 9.82 8.97 12.76
N CYS A 64 10.37 9.39 13.90
CA CYS A 64 9.96 8.92 15.22
C CYS A 64 8.44 9.06 15.49
N PRO A 65 7.73 10.11 15.01
CA PRO A 65 6.27 10.21 15.12
C PRO A 65 5.48 9.10 14.43
N TYR A 66 6.08 8.37 13.49
CA TYR A 66 5.43 7.35 12.66
C TYR A 66 5.70 5.91 13.12
N LEU A 67 6.68 5.70 14.01
CA LEU A 67 6.95 4.40 14.62
C LEU A 67 5.86 3.84 15.55
N PRO A 68 5.09 4.64 16.32
CA PRO A 68 4.06 4.13 17.20
C PRO A 68 3.03 3.24 16.50
N ASN A 69 2.37 2.39 17.27
CA ASN A 69 1.38 1.43 16.76
C ASN A 69 1.95 0.52 15.66
N HIS A 70 3.21 0.10 15.79
CA HIS A 70 3.91 -0.76 14.84
C HIS A 70 4.03 -0.17 13.43
N GLY A 71 4.42 1.10 13.33
CA GLY A 71 4.64 1.79 12.06
C GLY A 71 3.39 2.46 11.47
N LEU A 72 2.21 2.29 12.07
CA LEU A 72 1.00 3.02 11.63
C LEU A 72 1.07 4.51 11.99
N GLY A 73 1.93 4.89 12.93
CA GLY A 73 2.09 6.25 13.43
C GLY A 73 1.05 6.65 14.47
N GLN A 74 1.06 7.92 14.86
CA GLN A 74 0.10 8.44 15.84
C GLN A 74 -1.34 8.37 15.32
N LYS A 75 -2.31 8.21 16.22
CA LYS A 75 -3.73 8.33 15.87
C LYS A 75 -4.03 9.76 15.39
N THR A 76 -4.89 9.89 14.38
CA THR A 76 -5.33 11.21 13.88
C THR A 76 -6.14 11.98 14.93
N HIS A 77 -6.76 11.26 15.87
CA HIS A 77 -7.48 11.79 17.02
C HIS A 77 -7.46 10.75 18.15
N ASN A 78 -7.47 11.18 19.42
CA ASN A 78 -7.36 10.27 20.58
C ASN A 78 -8.43 9.17 20.60
N ARG A 79 -9.64 9.48 20.11
CA ARG A 79 -10.76 8.53 20.00
C ARG A 79 -10.76 7.69 18.72
N SER A 80 -9.85 7.96 17.79
CA SER A 80 -9.71 7.18 16.56
C SER A 80 -9.28 5.75 16.89
N ARG A 81 -9.93 4.78 16.25
CA ARG A 81 -9.57 3.35 16.33
C ARG A 81 -9.02 2.79 15.02
N SER A 82 -9.21 3.51 13.92
CA SER A 82 -8.89 3.03 12.58
C SER A 82 -8.09 4.04 11.74
N TRP A 83 -7.89 5.26 12.22
CA TRP A 83 -7.21 6.32 11.47
C TRP A 83 -5.92 6.73 12.15
N TYR A 84 -4.82 6.66 11.40
CA TYR A 84 -3.47 6.95 11.84
C TYR A 84 -2.76 7.89 10.87
N ARG A 85 -1.74 8.57 11.39
CA ARG A 85 -0.81 9.42 10.65
C ARG A 85 0.26 8.54 9.99
N THR A 86 -0.19 7.61 9.14
CA THR A 86 0.67 6.62 8.49
C THR A 86 1.58 7.30 7.47
N ASP A 87 2.88 7.06 7.60
CA ASP A 87 3.90 7.47 6.64
C ASP A 87 4.18 6.33 5.64
N ARG A 88 4.44 6.66 4.38
CA ARG A 88 4.69 5.67 3.32
C ARG A 88 5.98 4.88 3.55
N TYR A 89 6.99 5.49 4.16
CA TYR A 89 8.28 4.85 4.43
C TYR A 89 8.18 3.79 5.52
N MET A 90 7.09 3.78 6.31
CA MET A 90 6.87 2.75 7.33
C MET A 90 6.31 1.44 6.74
N LEU A 91 6.12 1.33 5.42
CA LEU A 91 5.58 0.13 4.78
C LEU A 91 6.33 -1.14 5.20
N GLU A 92 7.67 -1.09 5.24
CA GLU A 92 8.51 -2.23 5.62
C GLU A 92 8.26 -2.68 7.07
N LEU A 93 8.19 -1.73 8.01
CA LEU A 93 7.87 -2.01 9.41
C LEU A 93 6.43 -2.54 9.57
N ILE A 94 5.47 -1.92 8.88
CA ILE A 94 4.06 -2.34 8.90
C ILE A 94 3.94 -3.76 8.36
N PHE A 95 4.54 -4.04 7.20
CA PHE A 95 4.48 -5.34 6.55
C PHE A 95 5.16 -6.41 7.41
N HIS A 96 6.35 -6.13 7.93
CA HIS A 96 7.05 -7.04 8.83
C HIS A 96 6.20 -7.38 10.06
N ARG A 97 5.58 -6.37 10.71
CA ARG A 97 4.67 -6.64 11.84
C ARG A 97 3.50 -7.52 11.44
N ARG A 98 2.88 -7.28 10.28
CA ARG A 98 1.73 -8.06 9.79
C ARG A 98 2.12 -9.49 9.44
N MET A 99 3.31 -9.68 8.88
CA MET A 99 3.84 -11.01 8.56
C MET A 99 4.01 -11.89 9.79
N LEU A 100 4.38 -11.32 10.94
CA LEU A 100 4.49 -12.06 12.20
C LEU A 100 3.15 -12.59 12.72
N GLU A 101 2.03 -12.09 12.21
CA GLU A 101 0.67 -12.50 12.56
C GLU A 101 0.03 -13.38 11.47
N TYR A 102 0.78 -13.72 10.41
CA TYR A 102 0.29 -14.55 9.32
C TYR A 102 0.02 -15.99 9.81
N PRO A 103 -1.15 -16.59 9.52
CA PRO A 103 -1.51 -17.89 10.09
C PRO A 103 -0.68 -19.06 9.54
N CYS A 104 -0.12 -18.94 8.34
CA CYS A 104 0.64 -20.01 7.67
C CYS A 104 2.15 -19.77 7.75
N LEU A 105 2.66 -19.50 8.95
CA LEU A 105 4.10 -19.40 9.20
C LEU A 105 4.69 -20.77 9.54
N THR A 106 5.87 -21.06 8.99
CA THR A 106 6.65 -22.26 9.32
C THR A 106 8.04 -21.87 9.82
N SER A 107 8.50 -22.55 10.88
CA SER A 107 9.90 -22.47 11.33
C SER A 107 10.84 -23.27 10.44
N ASP A 108 10.32 -24.23 9.69
CA ASP A 108 11.09 -25.05 8.75
C ASP A 108 11.10 -24.39 7.36
N PRO A 109 12.25 -23.90 6.88
CA PRO A 109 12.36 -23.30 5.55
C PRO A 109 12.11 -24.31 4.42
N ASP A 110 12.29 -25.62 4.64
CA ASP A 110 12.06 -26.62 3.60
C ASP A 110 10.58 -26.90 3.34
N ALA A 111 9.72 -26.61 4.32
CA ALA A 111 8.27 -26.70 4.21
C ALA A 111 7.63 -25.41 3.64
N ALA A 112 8.40 -24.33 3.46
CA ALA A 112 7.89 -23.05 3.01
C ALA A 112 7.68 -23.01 1.48
N ASN A 113 6.61 -22.35 1.06
CA ASN A 113 6.35 -21.99 -0.34
C ASN A 113 7.03 -20.67 -0.73
N ALA A 114 7.25 -19.78 0.23
CA ALA A 114 7.98 -18.54 0.05
C ALA A 114 8.77 -18.15 1.31
N ILE A 115 9.83 -17.39 1.11
CA ILE A 115 10.75 -16.97 2.16
C ILE A 115 10.76 -15.44 2.24
N TYR A 116 10.29 -14.90 3.35
CA TYR A 116 10.29 -13.46 3.59
C TYR A 116 11.63 -12.99 4.15
N LEU A 117 12.22 -11.97 3.53
CA LEU A 117 13.36 -11.23 4.03
C LEU A 117 12.91 -9.92 4.70
N PRO A 118 12.93 -9.82 6.04
CA PRO A 118 12.61 -8.58 6.75
C PRO A 118 13.79 -7.59 6.71
N TYR A 119 14.23 -7.20 5.51
CA TYR A 119 15.23 -6.15 5.27
C TYR A 119 14.51 -4.84 4.93
N TYR A 120 14.82 -3.76 5.66
CA TYR A 120 14.21 -2.45 5.43
C TYR A 120 15.02 -1.66 4.39
N ALA A 121 15.08 -2.18 3.17
CA ALA A 121 15.89 -1.66 2.07
C ALA A 121 15.57 -0.20 1.71
N GLY A 122 14.30 0.20 1.82
CA GLY A 122 13.85 1.56 1.57
C GLY A 122 14.40 2.54 2.59
N ILE A 123 14.44 2.16 3.87
CA ILE A 123 15.06 2.97 4.92
C ILE A 123 16.59 2.96 4.80
N ASP A 124 17.22 1.79 4.59
CA ASP A 124 18.68 1.67 4.42
C ASP A 124 19.18 2.46 3.21
N SER A 125 18.37 2.59 2.14
CA SER A 125 18.73 3.38 0.96
C SER A 125 19.01 4.85 1.26
N LEU A 126 18.45 5.42 2.34
CA LEU A 126 18.54 6.85 2.62
C LEU A 126 19.97 7.36 2.80
N ARG A 127 20.87 6.55 3.39
CA ARG A 127 22.29 6.93 3.52
C ARG A 127 23.04 6.99 2.18
N TYR A 128 22.58 6.22 1.20
CA TYR A 128 23.11 6.19 -0.16
C TYR A 128 22.46 7.25 -1.07
N LEU A 129 21.21 7.64 -0.81
CA LEU A 129 20.51 8.64 -1.62
C LEU A 129 20.82 10.08 -1.17
N TYR A 130 21.02 10.27 0.13
CA TYR A 130 21.10 11.60 0.74
C TYR A 130 22.18 11.75 1.80
N GLY A 131 22.84 10.65 2.19
CA GLY A 131 23.81 10.62 3.28
C GLY A 131 25.26 10.64 2.82
N THR A 132 26.13 10.16 3.71
CA THR A 132 27.59 10.10 3.48
C THR A 132 27.99 9.02 2.48
N ASP A 133 27.12 8.04 2.24
CA ASP A 133 27.45 6.83 1.48
C ASP A 133 27.03 6.95 0.01
N VAL A 134 26.72 8.15 -0.48
CA VAL A 134 26.27 8.41 -1.87
C VAL A 134 27.23 7.84 -2.91
N ASN A 135 28.54 7.94 -2.67
CA ASN A 135 29.57 7.40 -3.55
C ASN A 135 29.70 5.86 -3.51
N SER A 136 29.00 5.20 -2.60
CA SER A 136 28.96 3.74 -2.44
C SER A 136 27.55 3.18 -2.70
N SER A 137 26.69 3.93 -3.40
CA SER A 137 25.30 3.53 -3.70
C SER A 137 25.17 2.22 -4.49
N SER A 138 26.23 1.79 -5.17
CA SER A 138 26.30 0.48 -5.85
C SER A 138 26.50 -0.70 -4.89
N GLU A 139 26.87 -0.46 -3.62
CA GLU A 139 27.10 -1.49 -2.61
C GLU A 139 25.85 -1.82 -1.77
N HIS A 140 24.76 -1.08 -1.96
CA HIS A 140 23.51 -1.25 -1.22
C HIS A 140 22.98 -2.69 -1.33
N GLY A 141 22.83 -3.37 -0.19
CA GLY A 141 22.39 -4.77 -0.10
C GLY A 141 23.49 -5.83 -0.11
N LEU A 142 24.73 -5.52 -0.52
CA LEU A 142 25.80 -6.54 -0.57
C LEU A 142 26.14 -7.14 0.79
N ASN A 143 26.05 -6.35 1.87
CA ASN A 143 26.24 -6.85 3.24
C ASN A 143 25.16 -7.89 3.61
N LEU A 144 23.90 -7.64 3.24
CA LEU A 144 22.80 -8.61 3.42
C LEU A 144 23.09 -9.89 2.65
N PHE A 145 23.47 -9.78 1.37
CA PHE A 145 23.76 -10.97 0.56
C PHE A 145 24.91 -11.80 1.15
N GLN A 146 25.99 -11.17 1.59
CA GLN A 146 27.09 -11.84 2.27
C GLN A 146 26.63 -12.56 3.54
N PHE A 147 25.75 -11.93 4.33
CA PHE A 147 25.14 -12.54 5.51
C PHE A 147 24.31 -13.79 5.15
N LEU A 148 23.41 -13.68 4.18
CA LEU A 148 22.56 -14.79 3.72
C LEU A 148 23.36 -15.96 3.16
N ARG A 149 24.42 -15.67 2.40
CA ARG A 149 25.24 -16.68 1.71
C ARG A 149 26.22 -17.40 2.63
N HIS A 150 26.65 -16.77 3.72
CA HIS A 150 27.78 -17.29 4.52
C HIS A 150 27.45 -17.55 5.99
N PHE A 151 26.47 -16.87 6.57
CA PHE A 151 26.24 -16.88 8.02
C PHE A 151 24.85 -17.36 8.43
N ASP A 152 23.82 -17.05 7.65
CA ASP A 152 22.44 -17.41 7.96
C ASP A 152 22.01 -18.61 7.13
N SER A 153 22.22 -19.83 7.65
CA SER A 153 21.74 -21.07 7.00
C SER A 153 21.86 -21.06 5.47
N PRO A 154 23.09 -21.05 4.90
CA PRO A 154 23.33 -20.82 3.46
C PRO A 154 22.55 -21.72 2.50
N HIS A 155 22.20 -22.92 2.96
CA HIS A 155 21.40 -23.88 2.18
C HIS A 155 20.02 -23.35 1.81
N VAL A 156 19.41 -22.51 2.65
CA VAL A 156 18.07 -21.95 2.42
C VAL A 156 18.09 -21.02 1.21
N TRP A 157 19.07 -20.10 1.14
CA TRP A 157 19.26 -19.27 -0.05
C TRP A 157 19.65 -20.11 -1.27
N GLY A 158 20.60 -21.05 -1.08
CA GLY A 158 21.17 -21.85 -2.15
C GLY A 158 20.18 -22.82 -2.82
N LYS A 159 19.11 -23.23 -2.13
CA LYS A 159 18.12 -24.21 -2.62
C LYS A 159 17.48 -23.79 -3.94
N HIS A 160 17.05 -22.53 -4.02
CA HIS A 160 16.44 -21.95 -5.22
C HIS A 160 17.15 -20.67 -5.69
N ASN A 161 18.37 -20.41 -5.18
CA ASN A 161 19.18 -19.24 -5.51
C ASN A 161 18.37 -17.92 -5.44
N GLY A 162 17.57 -17.75 -4.39
CA GLY A 162 16.75 -16.56 -4.15
C GLY A 162 15.37 -16.52 -4.83
N HIS A 163 15.03 -17.46 -5.74
CA HIS A 163 13.74 -17.43 -6.48
C HIS A 163 12.49 -17.57 -5.61
N ASP A 164 12.62 -18.23 -4.47
CA ASP A 164 11.58 -18.38 -3.46
C ASP A 164 11.60 -17.28 -2.40
N HIS A 165 12.54 -16.32 -2.50
CA HIS A 165 12.68 -15.22 -1.56
C HIS A 165 11.97 -13.96 -2.04
N PHE A 166 11.40 -13.21 -1.10
CA PHE A 166 10.84 -11.90 -1.39
C PHE A 166 11.17 -10.87 -0.32
N VAL A 167 11.27 -9.61 -0.75
CA VAL A 167 11.49 -8.43 0.10
C VAL A 167 10.40 -7.40 -0.15
N VAL A 168 10.12 -6.57 0.85
CA VAL A 168 9.27 -5.38 0.69
C VAL A 168 10.17 -4.16 0.71
N MET A 169 9.97 -3.23 -0.21
CA MET A 169 10.76 -2.00 -0.31
C MET A 169 9.83 -0.78 -0.25
N ALA A 170 9.98 0.07 0.76
CA ALA A 170 9.10 1.21 1.02
C ALA A 170 9.31 2.42 0.08
N ARG A 171 9.81 2.19 -1.14
CA ARG A 171 10.12 3.20 -2.15
C ARG A 171 9.83 2.69 -3.57
N PRO A 172 9.72 3.58 -4.57
CA PRO A 172 9.63 3.17 -5.98
C PRO A 172 10.86 2.36 -6.40
N ALA A 173 10.70 1.36 -7.28
CA ALA A 173 11.79 0.53 -7.79
C ALA A 173 12.90 1.36 -8.48
N TRP A 174 12.55 2.52 -9.04
CA TRP A 174 13.49 3.45 -9.66
C TRP A 174 14.57 3.96 -8.68
N ASP A 175 14.30 4.01 -7.37
CA ASP A 175 15.29 4.39 -6.35
C ASP A 175 16.35 3.29 -6.11
N PHE A 176 16.21 2.13 -6.74
CA PHE A 176 17.10 0.98 -6.61
C PHE A 176 17.62 0.46 -7.96
N GLY A 177 17.35 1.18 -9.05
CA GLY A 177 17.62 0.75 -10.42
C GLY A 177 18.83 1.41 -11.08
N GLN A 178 19.76 2.00 -10.33
CA GLN A 178 20.97 2.61 -10.90
C GLN A 178 21.93 1.52 -11.41
N PRO A 179 22.47 1.61 -12.64
CA PRO A 179 23.50 0.70 -13.12
C PRO A 179 24.75 0.69 -12.21
N PRO A 180 25.27 -0.48 -11.78
CA PRO A 180 26.38 -0.56 -10.82
C PRO A 180 27.68 0.11 -11.27
N ALA A 181 27.90 0.19 -12.58
CA ALA A 181 29.12 0.72 -13.19
C ALA A 181 29.07 2.24 -13.48
N ASN A 182 28.00 2.93 -13.08
CA ASN A 182 27.81 4.33 -13.39
C ASN A 182 28.65 5.24 -12.47
N ASP A 183 29.59 5.99 -13.05
CA ASP A 183 30.51 6.90 -12.35
C ASP A 183 30.61 8.25 -13.12
N PRO A 184 30.21 9.39 -12.52
CA PRO A 184 29.72 9.56 -11.16
C PRO A 184 28.31 8.98 -10.93
N PRO A 185 27.93 8.63 -9.69
CA PRO A 185 26.60 8.14 -9.38
C PRO A 185 25.48 9.09 -9.83
N ILE A 186 24.39 8.51 -10.35
CA ILE A 186 23.12 9.18 -10.61
C ILE A 186 22.13 8.88 -9.48
N TRP A 187 20.91 9.40 -9.59
CA TRP A 187 19.83 9.11 -8.64
C TRP A 187 19.59 7.60 -8.50
N GLY A 188 19.51 7.12 -7.26
CA GLY A 188 19.20 5.73 -6.93
C GLY A 188 20.36 4.96 -6.30
N THR A 189 20.06 3.75 -5.84
CA THR A 189 21.04 2.71 -5.49
C THR A 189 21.04 1.62 -6.57
N SER A 190 21.96 0.66 -6.50
CA SER A 190 22.01 -0.44 -7.47
C SER A 190 21.35 -1.74 -7.01
N PHE A 191 20.63 -1.75 -5.89
CA PHE A 191 20.13 -2.99 -5.28
C PHE A 191 19.39 -3.92 -6.26
N LEU A 192 18.52 -3.37 -7.13
CA LEU A 192 17.75 -4.16 -8.12
C LEU A 192 18.54 -4.45 -9.41
N GLU A 193 19.74 -3.89 -9.55
CA GLU A 193 20.70 -4.14 -10.64
C GLU A 193 21.89 -5.01 -10.20
N LEU A 194 21.91 -5.45 -8.94
CA LEU A 194 22.93 -6.36 -8.43
C LEU A 194 22.63 -7.80 -8.85
N PRO A 195 23.59 -8.51 -9.47
CA PRO A 195 23.41 -9.91 -9.87
C PRO A 195 23.01 -10.84 -8.71
N GLU A 196 23.41 -10.49 -7.49
CA GLU A 196 23.06 -11.17 -6.25
C GLU A 196 21.56 -11.23 -5.99
N PHE A 197 20.77 -10.27 -6.50
CA PHE A 197 19.36 -10.11 -6.18
C PHE A 197 18.41 -10.30 -7.37
N TYR A 198 18.89 -10.61 -8.57
CA TYR A 198 18.02 -10.76 -9.77
C TYR A 198 16.93 -11.82 -9.65
N ASN A 199 17.13 -12.82 -8.80
CA ASN A 199 16.16 -13.89 -8.60
C ASN A 199 15.14 -13.57 -7.50
N LEU A 200 15.35 -12.51 -6.73
CA LEU A 200 14.49 -12.12 -5.62
C LEU A 200 13.18 -11.49 -6.13
N THR A 201 12.04 -11.81 -5.53
CA THR A 201 10.82 -11.02 -5.78
C THR A 201 10.82 -9.75 -4.92
N ALA A 202 10.76 -8.57 -5.54
CA ALA A 202 10.76 -7.29 -4.84
C ALA A 202 9.36 -6.66 -4.85
N LEU A 203 8.71 -6.57 -3.69
CA LEU A 203 7.44 -5.88 -3.53
C LEU A 203 7.71 -4.39 -3.30
N THR A 204 7.48 -3.54 -4.30
CA THR A 204 7.83 -2.11 -4.26
C THR A 204 6.57 -1.25 -4.33
N LEU A 205 6.68 0.06 -4.04
CA LEU A 205 5.54 0.98 -4.22
C LEU A 205 5.20 1.20 -5.70
N GLU A 206 6.20 1.05 -6.57
CA GLU A 206 6.11 1.19 -8.02
C GLU A 206 7.12 0.24 -8.67
N SER A 207 6.70 -0.54 -9.65
CA SER A 207 7.56 -1.35 -10.50
C SER A 207 8.08 -0.52 -11.69
N ARG A 208 9.18 -0.98 -12.28
CA ARG A 208 9.72 -0.41 -13.53
C ARG A 208 9.01 -1.07 -14.71
N ALA A 209 9.08 -0.45 -15.89
CA ALA A 209 8.32 -0.90 -17.06
C ALA A 209 8.76 -2.27 -17.64
N TRP A 210 10.00 -2.70 -17.37
CA TRP A 210 10.65 -3.83 -18.05
C TRP A 210 11.27 -4.95 -17.18
N PRO A 211 11.19 -4.99 -15.83
CA PRO A 211 11.73 -6.13 -15.10
C PRO A 211 10.63 -7.03 -14.51
N TRP A 212 11.01 -8.29 -14.36
CA TRP A 212 10.18 -9.43 -13.97
C TRP A 212 10.17 -9.66 -12.45
N GLN A 213 11.15 -9.06 -11.74
CA GLN A 213 11.39 -9.27 -10.32
C GLN A 213 10.54 -8.37 -9.43
N GLU A 214 10.16 -7.16 -9.87
CA GLU A 214 9.39 -6.22 -9.05
C GLU A 214 7.89 -6.38 -9.25
N GLN A 215 7.15 -6.28 -8.15
CA GLN A 215 5.70 -6.32 -8.13
C GLN A 215 5.20 -5.13 -7.33
N ALA A 216 4.47 -4.23 -7.97
CA ALA A 216 4.00 -3.03 -7.29
C ALA A 216 2.86 -3.39 -6.32
N ILE A 217 2.99 -2.96 -5.07
CA ILE A 217 1.99 -3.14 -4.03
C ILE A 217 1.38 -1.79 -3.62
N PRO A 218 0.12 -1.77 -3.13
CA PRO A 218 -0.52 -0.55 -2.70
C PRO A 218 0.26 0.23 -1.65
N TYR A 219 0.26 1.56 -1.78
CA TYR A 219 0.77 2.44 -0.73
C TYR A 219 -0.01 2.21 0.57
N PRO A 220 0.66 2.25 1.74
CA PRO A 220 -0.06 2.26 3.00
C PRO A 220 -0.86 3.57 3.11
N THR A 221 -2.17 3.42 3.31
CA THR A 221 -3.08 4.55 3.53
C THR A 221 -3.13 4.92 5.01
N SER A 222 -3.94 5.92 5.40
CA SER A 222 -4.15 6.25 6.82
C SER A 222 -5.17 5.38 7.54
N PHE A 223 -5.82 4.44 6.84
CA PHE A 223 -6.95 3.67 7.37
C PHE A 223 -6.56 2.22 7.66
N HIS A 224 -6.53 1.87 8.94
CA HIS A 224 -6.15 0.56 9.47
C HIS A 224 -7.18 0.08 10.51
N PRO A 225 -8.36 -0.41 10.09
CA PRO A 225 -9.36 -0.92 11.01
C PRO A 225 -8.84 -2.19 11.72
N PRO A 226 -8.93 -2.30 13.05
CA PRO A 226 -8.43 -3.46 13.78
C PRO A 226 -9.37 -4.68 13.71
N ASN A 227 -10.58 -4.52 13.15
CA ASN A 227 -11.55 -5.60 12.99
C ASN A 227 -12.57 -5.29 11.89
N MET A 228 -13.32 -6.32 11.49
CA MET A 228 -14.32 -6.25 10.44
C MET A 228 -15.45 -5.25 10.74
N ALA A 229 -15.90 -5.14 12.00
CA ALA A 229 -16.97 -4.23 12.37
C ALA A 229 -16.61 -2.75 12.10
N LEU A 230 -15.37 -2.34 12.40
CA LEU A 230 -14.89 -1.00 12.12
C LEU A 230 -14.66 -0.75 10.63
N PHE A 231 -14.24 -1.78 9.88
CA PHE A 231 -14.16 -1.73 8.43
C PHE A 231 -15.55 -1.53 7.80
N GLU A 232 -16.52 -2.36 8.16
CA GLU A 232 -17.90 -2.26 7.66
C GLU A 232 -18.57 -0.95 8.05
N SER A 233 -18.32 -0.45 9.27
CA SER A 233 -18.80 0.87 9.67
C SER A 233 -18.30 1.97 8.73
N TRP A 234 -17.06 1.87 8.25
CA TRP A 234 -16.50 2.82 7.28
C TRP A 234 -17.13 2.65 5.90
N VAL A 235 -17.22 1.41 5.39
CA VAL A 235 -17.91 1.11 4.12
C VAL A 235 -19.35 1.64 4.12
N SER A 236 -20.06 1.45 5.23
CA SER A 236 -21.42 1.94 5.44
C SER A 236 -21.49 3.48 5.40
N ARG A 237 -20.48 4.17 5.94
CA ARG A 237 -20.34 5.62 5.83
C ARG A 237 -20.11 6.04 4.38
N VAL A 238 -19.17 5.40 3.67
CA VAL A 238 -18.84 5.67 2.26
C VAL A 238 -20.07 5.55 1.36
N ARG A 239 -20.86 4.48 1.54
CA ARG A 239 -22.12 4.23 0.79
C ARG A 239 -23.19 5.30 1.02
N ARG A 240 -23.25 5.89 2.22
CA ARG A 240 -24.21 6.95 2.56
C ARG A 240 -23.72 8.36 2.24
N SER A 241 -22.44 8.53 1.89
CA SER A 241 -21.88 9.84 1.59
C SER A 241 -22.51 10.41 0.32
N ARG A 242 -23.11 11.60 0.44
CA ARG A 242 -23.67 12.34 -0.70
C ARG A 242 -22.53 12.89 -1.57
N ARG A 243 -22.55 12.56 -2.85
CA ARG A 243 -21.60 13.06 -3.86
C ARG A 243 -22.11 14.40 -4.43
N SER A 244 -21.67 15.50 -3.84
CA SER A 244 -22.03 16.86 -4.26
C SER A 244 -21.08 17.44 -5.30
N THR A 245 -19.91 16.83 -5.47
CA THR A 245 -18.86 17.26 -6.40
C THR A 245 -18.67 16.19 -7.48
N LEU A 246 -18.60 16.58 -8.75
CA LEU A 246 -18.37 15.61 -9.83
C LEU A 246 -16.95 15.05 -9.76
N MET A 247 -15.93 15.91 -9.81
CA MET A 247 -14.53 15.49 -9.78
C MET A 247 -13.70 16.25 -8.74
N LEU A 248 -12.63 15.63 -8.26
CA LEU A 248 -11.70 16.19 -7.29
C LEU A 248 -10.27 16.01 -7.79
N PHE A 249 -9.47 17.07 -7.68
CA PHE A 249 -8.02 16.95 -7.71
C PHE A 249 -7.45 17.28 -6.34
N ALA A 250 -6.86 16.27 -5.69
CA ALA A 250 -6.07 16.45 -4.47
C ALA A 250 -4.59 16.24 -4.81
N GLY A 251 -3.78 17.27 -4.67
CA GLY A 251 -2.38 17.20 -5.08
C GLY A 251 -1.62 18.51 -4.87
N GLY A 252 -0.31 18.37 -4.67
CA GLY A 252 0.63 19.48 -4.75
C GLY A 252 1.22 19.61 -6.16
N GLY A 253 1.87 20.75 -6.41
CA GLY A 253 2.48 21.05 -7.70
C GLY A 253 1.54 21.76 -8.67
N GLY A 254 1.95 21.87 -9.94
CA GLY A 254 1.24 22.67 -10.94
C GLY A 254 1.43 24.19 -10.80
N VAL A 255 2.35 24.62 -9.93
CA VAL A 255 2.80 26.02 -9.75
C VAL A 255 4.01 26.36 -10.62
N SER A 256 4.60 25.38 -11.30
CA SER A 256 5.74 25.59 -12.20
C SER A 256 5.37 26.47 -13.40
N ALA A 257 6.33 27.26 -13.87
CA ALA A 257 6.14 28.10 -15.06
C ALA A 257 5.84 27.28 -16.33
N SER A 258 6.35 26.05 -16.42
CA SER A 258 6.05 25.10 -17.48
C SER A 258 4.64 24.50 -17.33
N LEU A 259 3.93 24.36 -18.44
CA LEU A 259 2.65 23.65 -18.51
C LEU A 259 2.89 22.16 -18.25
N ASN A 260 2.17 21.61 -17.26
CA ASN A 260 2.08 20.18 -17.01
C ASN A 260 0.63 19.80 -16.70
N ILE A 261 0.31 18.51 -16.78
CA ILE A 261 -1.06 18.01 -16.61
C ILE A 261 -1.68 18.42 -15.26
N ARG A 262 -0.90 18.44 -14.17
CA ARG A 262 -1.37 18.89 -12.85
C ARG A 262 -1.78 20.36 -12.85
N ARG A 263 -0.99 21.22 -13.51
CA ARG A 263 -1.32 22.64 -13.70
C ARG A 263 -2.58 22.81 -14.54
N SER A 264 -2.71 22.08 -15.65
CA SER A 264 -3.90 22.14 -16.50
C SER A 264 -5.16 21.74 -15.74
N ILE A 265 -5.11 20.62 -15.01
CA ILE A 265 -6.23 20.18 -14.16
C ILE A 265 -6.58 21.25 -13.13
N ARG A 266 -5.58 21.82 -12.46
CA ARG A 266 -5.80 22.88 -11.46
C ARG A 266 -6.51 24.09 -12.06
N LEU A 267 -6.04 24.59 -13.20
CA LEU A 267 -6.64 25.76 -13.88
C LEU A 267 -8.08 25.47 -14.34
N GLU A 268 -8.33 24.29 -14.91
CA GLU A 268 -9.67 23.87 -15.32
C GLU A 268 -10.62 23.77 -14.11
N CYS A 269 -10.13 23.22 -13.00
CA CYS A 269 -10.91 23.11 -11.78
C CYS A 269 -11.24 24.47 -11.16
N GLU A 270 -10.25 25.37 -11.05
CA GLU A 270 -10.43 26.73 -10.53
C GLU A 270 -11.44 27.51 -11.39
N ASN A 271 -11.33 27.46 -12.72
CA ASN A 271 -12.25 28.14 -13.63
C ASN A 271 -13.68 27.59 -13.52
N SER A 272 -13.81 26.26 -13.41
CA SER A 272 -15.11 25.56 -13.31
C SER A 272 -15.83 25.75 -11.98
N THR A 273 -15.13 26.15 -10.91
CA THR A 273 -15.80 26.44 -9.63
C THR A 273 -16.77 27.62 -9.69
N SER A 274 -16.66 28.46 -10.73
CA SER A 274 -17.49 29.66 -10.92
C SER A 274 -18.85 29.38 -11.56
N THR A 275 -19.09 28.16 -12.04
CA THR A 275 -20.31 27.77 -12.78
C THR A 275 -21.06 26.68 -12.03
N SER A 276 -22.13 27.06 -11.30
CA SER A 276 -23.08 26.10 -10.73
C SER A 276 -23.91 25.46 -11.85
N ILE A 277 -23.69 24.19 -12.15
CA ILE A 277 -24.44 23.48 -13.20
C ILE A 277 -25.66 22.78 -12.57
N GLY A 278 -26.82 23.44 -12.63
CA GLY A 278 -28.09 22.94 -12.11
C GLY A 278 -28.68 21.71 -12.81
N ASN A 279 -28.00 21.12 -13.80
CA ASN A 279 -28.57 20.05 -14.63
C ASN A 279 -28.01 18.64 -14.35
N GLY A 280 -27.00 18.49 -13.48
CA GLY A 280 -26.34 17.20 -13.21
C GLY A 280 -26.44 16.68 -11.77
N GLY A 281 -27.21 17.35 -10.89
CA GLY A 281 -27.32 16.98 -9.46
C GLY A 281 -26.09 17.32 -8.60
N TYR A 282 -24.97 17.71 -9.20
CA TYR A 282 -23.77 18.20 -8.53
C TYR A 282 -23.84 19.70 -8.22
N SER A 283 -23.37 20.11 -7.05
CA SER A 283 -23.24 21.52 -6.68
C SER A 283 -21.89 22.13 -7.12
N LYS A 284 -20.89 21.29 -7.39
CA LYS A 284 -19.55 21.71 -7.79
C LYS A 284 -19.03 20.78 -8.89
N LEU A 285 -18.52 21.34 -10.00
CA LEU A 285 -18.00 20.51 -11.08
C LEU A 285 -16.66 19.89 -10.69
N CYS A 286 -15.68 20.71 -10.33
CA CYS A 286 -14.39 20.23 -9.83
C CYS A 286 -14.05 20.87 -8.49
N ASP A 287 -13.59 20.07 -7.52
CA ASP A 287 -12.96 20.54 -6.29
C ASP A 287 -11.44 20.40 -6.34
N LEU A 288 -10.74 21.30 -5.64
CA LEU A 288 -9.29 21.33 -5.55
C LEU A 288 -8.87 21.28 -4.09
N VAL A 289 -8.07 20.28 -3.74
CA VAL A 289 -7.39 20.20 -2.44
C VAL A 289 -5.91 20.42 -2.69
N ASP A 290 -5.44 21.61 -2.34
CA ASP A 290 -4.03 21.96 -2.44
C ASP A 290 -3.24 21.19 -1.38
N CYS A 291 -2.43 20.23 -1.82
CA CYS A 291 -1.56 19.42 -0.96
C CYS A 291 -0.09 19.85 -1.06
N SER A 292 0.18 21.08 -1.51
CA SER A 292 1.54 21.63 -1.59
C SER A 292 2.20 21.70 -0.20
N ASN A 293 3.54 21.64 -0.18
CA ASN A 293 4.35 21.68 1.05
C ASN A 293 4.01 20.58 2.06
N GLY A 294 3.59 19.40 1.60
CA GLY A 294 3.39 18.22 2.46
C GLY A 294 2.15 18.27 3.37
N ILE A 295 1.28 19.30 3.28
CA ILE A 295 0.19 19.48 4.26
C ILE A 295 -0.82 18.32 4.33
N CYS A 296 -0.88 17.47 3.30
CA CYS A 296 -1.78 16.32 3.23
C CYS A 296 -1.13 15.01 3.66
N GLU A 297 0.21 14.94 3.81
CA GLU A 297 0.95 13.68 3.90
C GLU A 297 0.54 12.84 5.12
N HIS A 298 0.28 13.50 6.26
CA HIS A 298 -0.06 12.85 7.54
C HIS A 298 -1.38 13.34 8.14
N ASP A 299 -2.19 14.12 7.40
CA ASP A 299 -3.50 14.61 7.84
C ASP A 299 -4.62 14.15 6.88
N PRO A 300 -5.13 12.92 7.05
CA PRO A 300 -6.12 12.35 6.15
C PRO A 300 -7.45 13.10 6.14
N ILE A 301 -7.76 13.94 7.14
CA ILE A 301 -9.00 14.71 7.16
C ILE A 301 -9.07 15.67 5.97
N ARG A 302 -7.91 16.22 5.54
CA ARG A 302 -7.80 17.20 4.46
C ARG A 302 -8.25 16.66 3.11
N PHE A 303 -7.91 15.41 2.79
CA PHE A 303 -8.29 14.79 1.52
C PHE A 303 -9.51 13.86 1.65
N MET A 304 -9.68 13.13 2.75
CA MET A 304 -10.77 12.15 2.87
C MET A 304 -12.15 12.81 2.87
N ARG A 305 -12.30 13.97 3.52
CA ARG A 305 -13.58 14.69 3.55
C ARG A 305 -14.04 15.11 2.14
N PRO A 306 -13.23 15.83 1.34
CA PRO A 306 -13.60 16.18 -0.04
C PRO A 306 -13.68 14.96 -0.96
N MET A 307 -12.88 13.91 -0.76
CA MET A 307 -13.01 12.66 -1.52
C MET A 307 -14.36 11.97 -1.27
N LEU A 308 -14.85 11.94 -0.02
CA LEU A 308 -16.19 11.40 0.31
C LEU A 308 -17.34 12.18 -0.35
N GLN A 309 -17.10 13.43 -0.74
CA GLN A 309 -18.09 14.29 -1.39
C GLN A 309 -17.98 14.27 -2.92
N SER A 310 -16.96 13.58 -3.46
CA SER A 310 -16.64 13.58 -4.89
C SER A 310 -16.89 12.22 -5.53
N SER A 311 -17.39 12.21 -6.76
CA SER A 311 -17.62 10.98 -7.53
C SER A 311 -16.33 10.46 -8.18
N PHE A 312 -15.53 11.35 -8.78
CA PHE A 312 -14.29 11.02 -9.49
C PHE A 312 -13.09 11.71 -8.86
N CYS A 313 -11.96 11.00 -8.73
CA CYS A 313 -10.72 11.52 -8.18
C CYS A 313 -9.64 11.49 -9.26
N LEU A 314 -9.20 12.66 -9.71
CA LEU A 314 -8.20 12.81 -10.76
C LEU A 314 -6.81 12.43 -10.22
N GLN A 315 -6.17 11.44 -10.86
CA GLN A 315 -4.85 10.92 -10.48
C GLN A 315 -3.82 11.15 -11.59
N PRO A 316 -3.46 12.41 -11.92
CA PRO A 316 -2.37 12.67 -12.85
C PRO A 316 -1.01 12.30 -12.23
N PRO A 317 -0.02 11.89 -13.04
CA PRO A 317 1.35 11.61 -12.59
C PRO A 317 2.04 12.84 -11.99
N GLY A 318 3.15 12.64 -11.28
CA GLY A 318 4.05 13.70 -10.81
C GLY A 318 5.50 13.33 -10.93
N ASP A 319 6.23 13.38 -9.82
CA ASP A 319 7.62 12.93 -9.75
C ASP A 319 7.73 11.45 -10.12
N THR A 320 6.70 10.68 -9.78
CA THR A 320 6.51 9.29 -10.21
C THR A 320 5.10 9.05 -10.78
N PRO A 321 4.89 7.96 -11.54
CA PRO A 321 3.60 7.61 -12.15
C PRO A 321 2.45 7.39 -11.16
N THR A 322 2.70 6.65 -10.08
CA THR A 322 1.64 6.24 -9.15
C THR A 322 1.51 7.17 -7.95
N ARG A 323 0.41 7.04 -7.20
CA ARG A 323 0.09 7.93 -6.08
C ARG A 323 -0.69 7.19 -4.99
N ARG A 324 -0.31 7.42 -3.73
CA ARG A 324 -1.10 7.01 -2.55
C ARG A 324 -2.57 7.47 -2.62
N SER A 325 -2.80 8.67 -3.17
CA SER A 325 -4.13 9.27 -3.40
C SER A 325 -5.08 8.36 -4.19
N THR A 326 -4.57 7.45 -5.04
CA THR A 326 -5.37 6.44 -5.72
C THR A 326 -6.10 5.55 -4.71
N PHE A 327 -5.37 5.03 -3.73
CA PHE A 327 -5.92 4.14 -2.69
C PHE A 327 -6.78 4.89 -1.68
N ASP A 328 -6.43 6.14 -1.35
CA ASP A 328 -7.29 7.01 -0.54
C ASP A 328 -8.63 7.29 -1.23
N GLY A 329 -8.62 7.48 -2.56
CA GLY A 329 -9.82 7.61 -3.38
C GLY A 329 -10.70 6.36 -3.31
N ILE A 330 -10.11 5.17 -3.47
CA ILE A 330 -10.83 3.89 -3.32
C ILE A 330 -11.46 3.78 -1.93
N LEU A 331 -10.71 4.11 -0.87
CA LEU A 331 -11.22 4.13 0.51
C LEU A 331 -12.38 5.12 0.72
N ALA A 332 -12.40 6.22 -0.02
CA ALA A 332 -13.48 7.21 0.03
C ALA A 332 -14.66 6.86 -0.90
N GLY A 333 -14.56 5.79 -1.71
CA GLY A 333 -15.51 5.52 -2.80
C GLY A 333 -15.53 6.60 -3.88
N CYS A 334 -14.40 7.29 -4.08
CA CYS A 334 -14.16 8.24 -5.15
C CYS A 334 -13.41 7.52 -6.29
N ILE A 335 -14.03 7.41 -7.46
CA ILE A 335 -13.55 6.60 -8.58
C ILE A 335 -12.25 7.21 -9.12
N PRO A 336 -11.10 6.52 -9.04
CA PRO A 336 -9.85 7.03 -9.58
C PRO A 336 -9.92 7.21 -11.11
N VAL A 337 -9.47 8.37 -11.60
CA VAL A 337 -9.34 8.67 -13.04
C VAL A 337 -7.85 8.82 -13.34
N PHE A 338 -7.31 7.86 -14.09
CA PHE A 338 -5.90 7.81 -14.46
C PHE A 338 -5.63 8.52 -15.79
N PHE A 339 -4.43 9.08 -15.93
CA PHE A 339 -3.99 9.81 -17.13
C PHE A 339 -2.91 9.03 -17.92
N GLU A 340 -2.46 7.91 -17.39
CA GLU A 340 -1.45 7.03 -17.98
C GLU A 340 -1.60 5.61 -17.42
N GLU A 341 -1.16 4.60 -18.19
CA GLU A 341 -1.26 3.19 -17.78
C GLU A 341 -0.36 2.88 -16.58
N GLN A 342 0.79 3.55 -16.48
CA GLN A 342 1.75 3.38 -15.38
C GLN A 342 1.24 3.90 -14.04
N ALA A 343 0.12 4.62 -13.99
CA ALA A 343 -0.45 5.07 -12.72
C ALA A 343 -1.22 3.95 -11.98
N ALA A 344 -1.63 2.88 -12.69
CA ALA A 344 -2.29 1.73 -12.07
C ALA A 344 -2.25 0.44 -12.89
N ARG A 345 -2.69 0.48 -14.15
CA ARG A 345 -2.91 -0.73 -14.98
C ARG A 345 -1.65 -1.59 -15.12
N SER A 346 -0.50 -0.98 -15.38
CA SER A 346 0.76 -1.72 -15.54
C SER A 346 1.49 -1.98 -14.21
N GLN A 347 0.93 -1.51 -13.08
CA GLN A 347 1.58 -1.57 -11.77
C GLN A 347 0.93 -2.64 -10.89
N TYR A 348 -0.39 -2.58 -10.75
CA TYR A 348 -1.14 -3.32 -9.73
C TYR A 348 -1.88 -4.54 -10.29
N GLY A 349 -1.29 -5.25 -11.26
CA GLY A 349 -1.90 -6.42 -11.91
C GLY A 349 -2.29 -7.55 -10.94
N TRP A 350 -1.56 -7.71 -9.83
CA TRP A 350 -1.90 -8.68 -8.77
C TRP A 350 -3.11 -8.26 -7.91
N HIS A 351 -3.56 -7.00 -8.02
CA HIS A 351 -4.54 -6.40 -7.13
C HIS A 351 -5.78 -5.88 -7.86
N LEU A 352 -5.68 -5.70 -9.19
CA LEU A 352 -6.75 -5.22 -10.04
C LEU A 352 -7.26 -6.35 -10.94
N PRO A 353 -8.56 -6.37 -11.29
CA PRO A 353 -9.09 -7.34 -12.25
C PRO A 353 -8.43 -7.17 -13.62
N GLU A 354 -8.34 -8.27 -14.37
CA GLU A 354 -7.89 -8.29 -15.77
C GLU A 354 -8.76 -7.47 -16.73
#